data_AF-A0A7W1N7K0-F1
#
_entry.id   AF-A0A7W1N7K0-F1
#
_cell.length_a   1.000
_cell.length_b   1.000
_cell.length_c   1.000
_cell.angle_alpha   90.00
_cell.angle_beta   90.00
_cell.angle_gamma   90.00
#
_symmetry.space_group_name_H-M   'P 1'
#
loop_
_entity.id
_entity.type
_entity.pdbx_description
1 polymer ?
#
loop_
_entity_poly.entity_id
_entity_poly.type
_entity_poly.pdbx_seq_one_letter_code
_entity_poly.pdbx_strand_id
1 'polypeptide(L)' 'MSYDAFCSQLLARVEHRRVGDPLQADVEVGPIVNQSQFDEIVAAIQKGKDEGGTVIASGTTSTRTRT' A
#
# COMPACT_ATOMS: atom_id res chain seq x y z
N MET A 1 7.33 -22.72 8.72
CA MET A 1 6.30 -21.79 8.21
C MET A 1 6.34 -21.85 6.70
N SER A 2 5.23 -22.18 6.03
CA SER A 2 5.15 -22.19 4.55
C SER A 2 5.14 -20.76 4.01
N TYR A 3 5.62 -20.56 2.78
CA TYR A 3 5.54 -19.29 2.05
C TYR A 3 4.12 -18.72 2.07
N ASP A 4 3.11 -19.55 1.77
CA ASP A 4 1.71 -19.14 1.74
C ASP A 4 1.18 -18.72 3.12
N ALA A 5 1.58 -19.45 4.17
CA ALA A 5 1.16 -19.15 5.54
C ALA A 5 1.76 -17.84 6.05
N PHE A 6 2.96 -17.48 5.60
CA PHE A 6 3.58 -16.19 5.89
C PHE A 6 2.88 -15.06 5.12
N CYS A 7 2.67 -15.23 3.82
CA CYS A 7 1.98 -14.26 2.97
C CYS A 7 0.57 -13.97 3.50
N SER A 8 -0.20 -15.00 3.89
CA SER A 8 -1.55 -14.86 4.43
C SER A 8 -1.59 -14.06 5.75
N GLN A 9 -0.68 -14.34 6.68
CA GLN A 9 -0.60 -13.59 7.95
C GLN A 9 -0.16 -12.14 7.76
N LEU A 10 0.74 -11.89 6.80
CA LEU A 10 1.14 -10.54 6.45
C LEU A 10 -0.03 -9.77 5.82
N LEU A 11 -0.78 -10.41 4.91
CA LEU A 11 -1.98 -9.82 4.29
C LEU A 11 -3.00 -9.38 5.34
N ALA A 12 -3.32 -10.28 6.27
CA ALA A 12 -4.29 -10.01 7.33
C ALA A 12 -3.90 -8.78 8.16
N ARG A 13 -2.60 -8.56 8.42
CA ARG A 13 -2.12 -7.37 9.13
C ARG A 13 -2.17 -6.10 8.27
N VAL A 14 -1.87 -6.21 6.99
CA VAL A 14 -1.83 -5.07 6.07
C VAL A 14 -3.24 -4.57 5.74
N GLU A 15 -4.22 -5.46 5.56
CA GLU A 15 -5.61 -5.09 5.25
C GLU A 15 -6.30 -4.29 6.34
N HIS A 16 -5.91 -4.48 7.60
CA HIS A 16 -6.51 -3.80 8.74
C HIS A 16 -5.89 -2.42 9.01
N ARG A 17 -4.80 -2.06 8.33
CA ARG A 17 -4.14 -0.77 8.53
C ARG A 17 -4.92 0.35 7.84
N ARG A 18 -5.26 1.39 8.61
CA ARG A 18 -5.89 2.60 8.07
C ARG A 18 -4.79 3.57 7.62
N VAL A 19 -4.78 3.87 6.32
CA VAL A 19 -3.96 4.94 5.72
C VAL A 19 -4.78 6.22 5.74
N GLY A 20 -4.25 7.31 6.29
CA GLY A 20 -5.05 8.52 6.47
C GLY A 20 -4.29 9.69 7.07
N ASP A 21 -5.05 10.64 7.63
CA ASP A 21 -4.48 11.83 8.28
C ASP A 21 -3.77 11.43 9.59
N PRO A 22 -2.47 11.76 9.79
CA PRO A 22 -1.72 11.42 10.99
C PRO A 22 -2.27 12.08 12.28
N LEU A 23 -3.18 13.05 12.15
CA LEU A 23 -3.89 13.65 13.28
C LEU A 23 -5.08 12.82 13.77
N GLN A 24 -5.50 11.78 13.03
CA GLN A 24 -6.51 10.84 13.50
C GLN A 24 -5.86 9.72 14.30
N ALA A 25 -6.34 9.49 15.53
CA ALA A 25 -5.79 8.52 16.47
C ALA A 25 -5.82 7.05 15.98
N ASP A 26 -6.59 6.77 14.93
CA ASP A 26 -6.79 5.44 14.35
C ASP A 26 -6.05 5.27 13.00
N VAL A 27 -5.19 6.21 12.63
CA VAL A 27 -4.36 6.15 11.43
C VAL A 27 -2.98 5.61 11.77
N GLU A 28 -2.67 4.44 11.22
CA GLU A 28 -1.37 3.77 11.45
C GLU A 28 -0.33 4.13 10.38
N VAL A 29 -0.78 4.64 9.22
CA VAL A 29 0.09 4.98 8.09
C VAL A 29 -0.28 6.38 7.58
N GLY A 30 0.67 7.32 7.73
CA GLY A 30 0.52 8.68 7.22
C GLY A 30 0.57 8.76 5.69
N PRO A 31 0.15 9.89 5.10
CA PRO A 31 0.13 10.06 3.65
C PRO A 31 1.54 10.22 3.11
N ILE A 32 1.73 9.84 1.84
CA ILE A 32 2.93 10.21 1.10
C ILE A 32 2.86 11.71 0.81
N VAL A 33 3.81 12.47 1.33
CA VAL A 33 3.79 13.94 1.31
C VAL A 33 4.07 14.50 -0.09
N ASN A 34 4.83 13.78 -0.91
CA ASN A 34 5.30 14.27 -2.20
C ASN A 34 4.82 13.38 -3.36
N GLN A 35 4.28 14.02 -4.41
CA GLN A 35 3.85 13.35 -5.64
C GLN A 35 4.99 12.60 -6.33
N SER A 36 6.23 13.11 -6.33
CA SER A 36 7.34 12.42 -6.98
C SER A 36 7.67 11.07 -6.31
N GLN A 37 7.60 10.99 -4.98
CA GLN A 37 7.79 9.73 -4.25
C GLN A 37 6.64 8.76 -4.50
N PHE A 38 5.41 9.28 -4.60
CA PHE A 38 4.26 8.48 -4.97
C PHE A 38 4.45 7.86 -6.37
N ASP A 39 4.83 8.67 -7.36
CA ASP A 39 5.03 8.23 -8.73
C ASP A 39 6.16 7.19 -8.85
N GLU A 40 7.26 7.37 -8.11
CA GLU A 40 8.37 6.41 -8.02
C GLU A 40 7.91 5.06 -7.44
N ILE A 41 7.11 5.08 -6.36
CA ILE A 41 6.58 3.87 -5.73
C ILE A 41 5.63 3.14 -6.69
N VAL A 42 4.75 3.88 -7.38
CA VAL A 42 3.84 3.30 -8.37
C VAL A 42 4.61 2.70 -9.54
N ALA A 43 5.65 3.37 -10.03
CA ALA A 43 6.51 2.86 -11.10
C ALA A 43 7.25 1.58 -10.69
N ALA A 44 7.74 1.50 -9.44
CA ALA A 44 8.37 0.30 -8.92
C ALA A 44 7.40 -0.89 -8.81
N ILE A 45 6.16 -0.64 -8.37
CA ILE A 45 5.10 -1.65 -8.34
C ILE A 45 4.76 -2.14 -9.75
N GLN A 46 4.65 -1.22 -10.72
CA GLN A 46 4.35 -1.58 -12.09
C GLN A 46 5.47 -2.43 -12.71
N LYS A 47 6.73 -2.04 -12.51
CA LYS A 47 7.88 -2.83 -12.94
C LYS A 47 7.86 -4.24 -12.34
N GLY A 48 7.54 -4.39 -11.06
CA GLY A 48 7.43 -5.69 -10.42
C GLY A 48 6.33 -6.58 -11.02
N LYS A 49 5.21 -5.99 -11.48
CA LYS A 49 4.17 -6.71 -12.23
C LYS A 49 4.65 -7.12 -13.61
N ASP A 50 5.31 -6.22 -14.33
CA ASP A 50 5.81 -6.44 -15.68
C ASP A 50 6.89 -7.54 -15.72
N GLU A 51 7.66 -7.68 -14.63
CA GLU A 51 8.65 -8.75 -14.43
C GLU A 51 8.02 -10.10 -14.02
N GLY A 52 6.68 -10.20 -13.93
CA GLY A 52 5.94 -11.41 -13.59
C GLY A 52 5.61 -11.58 -12.11
N GLY A 53 5.82 -10.54 -11.30
CA GLY A 53 5.43 -10.51 -9.89
C GLY A 53 3.91 -10.48 -9.70
N THR A 54 3.42 -11.21 -8.71
CA THR A 54 2.00 -11.21 -8.34
C THR A 54 1.76 -10.22 -7.21
N VAL A 55 0.86 -9.26 -7.41
CA VAL A 55 0.42 -8.37 -6.33
C VAL A 55 -0.64 -9.07 -5.51
N ILE A 56 -0.26 -9.47 -4.29
CA ILE A 56 -1.12 -10.20 -3.35
C ILE A 56 -1.98 -9.27 -2.48
N ALA A 57 -1.58 -8.01 -2.29
CA ALA A 57 -2.33 -7.00 -1.56
C ALA A 57 -2.20 -5.66 -2.29
N SER A 58 -3.33 -5.12 -2.77
CA SER A 58 -3.40 -3.84 -3.48
C SER A 58 -4.12 -2.82 -2.59
N GLY A 59 -3.44 -1.75 -2.21
CA GLY A 59 -4.10 -0.59 -1.62
C GLY A 59 -4.82 0.20 -2.70
N THR A 60 -6.12 0.50 -2.52
CA THR A 60 -6.84 1.38 -3.44
C THR A 60 -6.41 2.82 -3.16
N THR A 61 -5.81 3.49 -4.15
CA THR A 61 -5.52 4.91 -4.06
C THR A 61 -6.83 5.69 -4.03
N SER A 62 -7.27 6.14 -2.86
CA SER A 62 -8.26 7.22 -2.78
C SER A 62 -7.56 8.50 -3.22
N THR A 63 -7.65 8.80 -4.51
CA THR A 63 -7.35 10.13 -5.02
C THR A 63 -8.26 11.13 -4.32
N ARG A 64 -7.72 11.87 -3.36
CA ARG A 64 -8.46 12.96 -2.72
C ARG A 64 -8.56 14.10 -3.74
N THR A 65 -9.63 14.08 -4.55
CA THR A 65 -10.01 15.21 -5.38
C THR A 65 -10.27 16.39 -4.44
N ARG A 66 -9.37 17.38 -4.43
CA ARG A 66 -9.63 18.67 -3.78
C ARG A 66 -10.81 19.32 -4.51
N THR A 67 -11.96 19.41 -3.84
CA THR A 67 -12.95 20.46 -4.09
C THR A 67 -12.61 21.64 -3.19
#